data_AF-A0A5K4EWU6-F1
#
_entry.id   AF-A0A5K4EWU6-F1
#
_cell.length_a   1.000
_cell.length_b   1.000
_cell.length_c   1.000
_cell.angle_alpha   90.00
_cell.angle_beta   90.00
_cell.angle_gamma   90.00
#
_symmetry.space_group_name_H-M   'P 1'
#
loop_
_entity.id
_entity.type
_entity.pdbx_description
1 polymer ?
#
loop_
_entity_poly.entity_id
_entity_poly.type
_entity_poly.pdbx_seq_one_letter_code
_entity_poly.pdbx_strand_id
1 'polypeptide(L)'
;MSKGDSNLRVDDKEATNTIKPFRKKSPNCCGEYGRAVANGLFRKKHFKEIFHNDLSKTLTTLSLIFYGLTCMLDGGIYVSTGSVISTQTGPSAFLAYIIATFVAILNSLIYSELACHVPKDVSCHGHAYSILGELPAFVNAWSTFVDYILSVSLVARSWSNIIDTFTGNRTSSWIITTIGRCHFIA
;
A
#
# COMPACT_ATOMS: atom_id res chain seq x y z
N MET A 1 -14.50 -30.97 1.47
CA MET A 1 -14.87 -32.30 0.96
C MET A 1 -14.47 -32.37 -0.50
N SER A 2 -13.31 -32.95 -0.81
CA SER A 2 -13.03 -33.57 -2.10
C SER A 2 -11.91 -34.59 -1.90
N LYS A 3 -12.15 -35.78 -2.45
CA LYS A 3 -11.35 -37.01 -2.43
C LYS A 3 -10.12 -36.91 -3.34
N GLY A 4 -9.15 -37.79 -3.10
CA GLY A 4 -8.71 -38.70 -4.16
C GLY A 4 -7.38 -38.38 -4.86
N ASP A 5 -6.38 -39.18 -4.49
CA ASP A 5 -5.57 -40.00 -5.38
C ASP A 5 -4.29 -39.46 -6.06
N SER A 6 -3.23 -40.23 -5.74
CA SER A 6 -2.19 -40.81 -6.60
C SER A 6 -1.24 -39.93 -7.42
N ASN A 7 0.02 -39.94 -6.95
CA ASN A 7 1.25 -40.12 -7.72
C ASN A 7 1.26 -39.60 -9.15
N LEU A 8 1.92 -38.45 -9.36
CA LEU A 8 2.57 -38.15 -10.63
C LEU A 8 4.01 -37.72 -10.37
N ARG A 9 4.86 -38.75 -10.26
CA ARG A 9 6.32 -38.66 -10.30
C ARG A 9 6.72 -38.56 -11.77
N VAL A 10 7.05 -37.36 -12.23
CA VAL A 10 7.64 -37.10 -13.55
C VAL A 10 8.75 -36.06 -13.38
N ASP A 11 9.98 -36.57 -13.44
CA ASP A 11 11.23 -35.90 -13.82
C ASP A 11 11.86 -34.79 -12.96
N ASP A 12 12.41 -35.18 -11.81
CA ASP A 12 13.37 -34.42 -10.98
C ASP A 12 14.79 -34.28 -11.60
N LYS A 13 14.95 -34.08 -12.92
CA LYS A 13 16.31 -33.94 -13.51
C LYS A 13 16.55 -32.83 -14.51
N GLU A 14 15.60 -31.94 -14.79
CA GLU A 14 15.74 -30.99 -15.90
C GLU A 14 15.33 -29.55 -15.55
N ALA A 15 15.83 -28.96 -14.46
CA ALA A 15 15.61 -27.52 -14.21
C ALA A 15 16.75 -26.77 -13.51
N THR A 16 17.87 -27.43 -13.16
CA THR A 16 19.09 -26.75 -12.68
C THR A 16 19.94 -26.24 -13.86
N ASN A 17 19.32 -25.65 -14.88
CA ASN A 17 20.03 -25.20 -16.09
C ASN A 17 19.38 -23.98 -16.74
N THR A 18 19.16 -22.90 -15.99
CA THR A 18 18.94 -21.57 -16.60
C THR A 18 19.53 -20.41 -15.79
N ILE A 19 20.69 -20.61 -15.13
CA ILE A 19 21.57 -19.47 -14.84
C ILE A 19 22.36 -19.19 -16.13
N LYS A 20 21.78 -18.37 -17.02
CA LYS A 20 22.48 -17.96 -18.25
C LYS A 20 23.74 -17.17 -17.88
N PRO A 21 24.89 -17.46 -18.49
CA PRO A 21 26.15 -16.80 -18.16
C PRO A 21 26.08 -15.30 -18.49
N PHE A 22 26.68 -14.49 -17.63
CA PHE A 22 26.94 -13.07 -17.85
C PHE A 22 27.71 -12.92 -19.19
N ARG A 23 27.02 -12.41 -20.22
CA ARG A 23 27.58 -12.22 -21.57
C ARG A 23 28.66 -11.12 -21.54
N LYS A 24 29.80 -11.42 -22.19
CA LYS A 24 30.97 -10.56 -22.46
C LYS A 24 30.61 -9.11 -22.85
N LYS A 25 31.35 -8.16 -22.29
CA LYS A 25 31.30 -6.71 -22.54
C LYS A 25 31.89 -6.36 -23.92
N SER A 26 31.09 -5.76 -24.79
CA SER A 26 31.49 -5.21 -26.11
C SER A 26 31.83 -3.71 -26.02
N PRO A 27 32.76 -3.16 -26.84
CA PRO A 27 33.39 -1.84 -26.61
C PRO A 27 32.49 -0.61 -26.83
N ASN A 28 31.31 -0.76 -27.45
CA ASN A 28 30.46 0.38 -27.83
C ASN A 28 29.28 0.59 -26.84
N CYS A 29 29.55 0.34 -25.56
CA CYS A 29 28.52 0.15 -24.53
C CYS A 29 27.73 1.43 -24.18
N CYS A 30 28.26 2.63 -24.34
CA CYS A 30 27.60 3.83 -23.78
C CYS A 30 26.25 4.17 -24.46
N GLY A 31 26.13 3.94 -25.79
CA GLY A 31 24.87 4.18 -26.53
C GLY A 31 23.86 3.02 -26.41
N GLU A 32 24.34 1.78 -26.33
CA GLU A 32 23.48 0.60 -26.16
C GLU A 32 23.05 0.37 -24.71
N TYR A 33 23.86 0.77 -23.72
CA TYR A 33 23.53 0.64 -22.30
C TYR A 33 22.36 1.56 -21.92
N GLY A 34 22.27 2.76 -22.50
CA GLY A 34 21.10 3.64 -22.34
C GLY A 34 19.81 3.02 -22.90
N ARG A 35 19.87 2.39 -24.08
CA ARG A 35 18.74 1.63 -24.65
C ARG A 35 18.46 0.33 -23.91
N ALA A 36 19.47 -0.35 -23.38
CA ALA A 36 19.32 -1.59 -22.63
C ALA A 36 18.78 -1.36 -21.20
N VAL A 37 19.09 -0.21 -20.59
CA VAL A 37 18.50 0.27 -19.34
C VAL A 37 17.09 0.78 -19.59
N ALA A 38 16.85 1.54 -20.67
CA ALA A 38 15.49 1.96 -21.07
C ALA A 38 14.59 0.75 -21.41
N ASN A 39 15.13 -0.27 -22.08
CA ASN A 39 14.42 -1.54 -22.34
C ASN A 39 14.42 -2.47 -21.11
N GLY A 40 15.30 -2.22 -20.13
CA GLY A 40 15.34 -2.89 -18.83
C GLY A 40 14.23 -2.39 -17.90
N LEU A 41 13.97 -1.09 -17.95
CA LEU A 41 12.88 -0.35 -17.26
C LEU A 41 11.46 -0.84 -17.59
N PHE A 42 11.30 -1.66 -18.61
CA PHE A 42 10.02 -2.27 -18.97
C PHE A 42 10.09 -3.80 -19.01
N ARG A 43 11.21 -4.39 -18.56
CA ARG A 43 11.37 -5.84 -18.55
C ARG A 43 10.61 -6.44 -17.38
N LYS A 44 9.43 -6.98 -17.69
CA LYS A 44 8.64 -7.84 -16.79
C LYS A 44 9.47 -9.05 -16.35
N LYS A 45 9.93 -9.08 -15.10
CA LYS A 45 10.48 -10.29 -14.49
C LYS A 45 9.34 -11.15 -13.95
N HIS A 46 9.35 -12.43 -14.31
CA HIS A 46 8.30 -13.37 -13.93
C HIS A 46 8.53 -13.84 -12.48
N PHE A 47 7.72 -13.34 -11.55
CA PHE A 47 7.72 -13.72 -10.14
C PHE A 47 6.97 -15.06 -9.98
N LYS A 48 7.56 -16.18 -10.44
CA LYS A 48 6.85 -17.49 -10.41
C LYS A 48 7.23 -18.42 -9.25
N GLU A 49 8.32 -18.18 -8.52
CA GLU A 49 8.88 -19.22 -7.63
C GLU A 49 9.19 -18.78 -6.19
N ILE A 50 8.42 -17.84 -5.60
CA ILE A 50 8.65 -17.43 -4.19
C ILE A 50 7.51 -17.85 -3.24
N PHE A 51 6.33 -18.19 -3.76
CA PHE A 51 5.17 -18.55 -2.94
C PHE A 51 4.93 -20.07 -2.88
N HIS A 52 5.86 -20.78 -2.26
CA HIS A 52 5.60 -22.09 -1.66
C HIS A 52 5.52 -21.91 -0.14
N ASN A 53 4.50 -21.20 0.34
CA ASN A 53 4.16 -21.19 1.75
C ASN A 53 2.68 -21.53 1.86
N ASP A 54 2.41 -22.76 2.26
CA ASP A 54 1.08 -23.24 2.60
C ASP A 54 0.69 -22.62 3.95
N LEU A 55 0.33 -21.33 3.93
CA LEU A 55 -0.21 -20.67 5.12
C LEU A 55 -1.57 -21.30 5.44
N SER A 56 -1.68 -21.85 6.64
CA SER A 56 -2.96 -22.31 7.19
C SER A 56 -3.95 -21.15 7.15
N LYS A 57 -4.98 -21.28 6.31
CA LYS A 57 -6.05 -20.28 6.19
C LYS A 57 -6.92 -20.31 7.44
N THR A 58 -6.49 -19.60 8.49
CA THR A 58 -7.24 -19.52 9.78
C THR A 58 -8.01 -18.20 9.93
N LEU A 59 -8.07 -17.35 8.90
CA LEU A 59 -8.80 -16.09 8.97
C LEU A 59 -10.30 -16.32 8.75
N THR A 60 -11.09 -16.16 9.80
CA THR A 60 -12.55 -16.12 9.73
C THR A 60 -13.02 -14.89 8.97
N THR A 61 -14.08 -15.02 8.17
CA THR A 61 -14.69 -13.90 7.41
C THR A 61 -15.00 -12.69 8.29
N LEU A 62 -15.45 -12.93 9.52
CA LEU A 62 -15.69 -11.85 10.49
C LEU A 62 -14.41 -11.10 10.87
N SER A 63 -13.31 -11.80 11.13
CA SER A 63 -12.02 -11.18 11.45
C SER A 63 -11.51 -10.31 10.31
N LEU A 64 -11.78 -10.70 9.06
CA LEU A 64 -11.42 -9.91 7.88
C LEU A 64 -12.26 -8.62 7.76
N ILE A 65 -13.56 -8.71 8.05
CA ILE A 65 -14.46 -7.55 8.07
C ILE A 65 -14.05 -6.56 9.17
N PHE A 66 -13.76 -7.06 10.37
CA PHE A 66 -13.30 -6.21 11.48
C PHE A 66 -11.96 -5.55 11.17
N TYR A 67 -11.04 -6.26 10.51
CA TYR A 67 -9.80 -5.66 10.03
C TYR A 67 -10.07 -4.50 9.06
N GLY A 68 -10.97 -4.70 8.08
CA GLY A 68 -11.38 -3.64 7.15
C GLY A 68 -12.01 -2.42 7.84
N LEU A 69 -12.91 -2.64 8.79
CA LEU A 69 -13.53 -1.56 9.57
C LEU A 69 -12.51 -0.77 10.40
N THR A 70 -11.54 -1.47 10.99
CA THR A 70 -10.47 -0.84 11.79
C THR A 70 -9.60 0.07 10.92
N CYS A 71 -9.28 -0.34 9.69
CA CYS A 71 -8.49 0.50 8.77
C CYS A 71 -9.26 1.73 8.26
N MET A 72 -10.59 1.68 8.20
CA MET A 72 -11.43 2.83 7.79
C MET A 72 -11.65 3.81 8.95
N LEU A 73 -11.79 3.28 10.17
CA LEU A 73 -11.94 4.06 11.39
C LEU A 73 -10.55 4.43 11.94
N ASP A 74 -9.83 5.27 11.19
CA ASP A 74 -8.60 5.89 11.68
C ASP A 74 -8.91 7.23 12.39
N GLY A 75 -8.02 7.65 13.31
CA GLY A 75 -8.15 8.92 14.04
C GLY A 75 -8.27 10.15 13.14
N GLY A 76 -7.85 10.06 11.87
CA GLY A 76 -7.92 11.14 10.89
C GLY A 76 -9.34 11.63 10.56
N ILE A 77 -10.35 10.74 10.50
CA ILE A 77 -11.72 11.16 10.12
C ILE A 77 -12.33 12.08 11.18
N TYR A 78 -12.09 11.79 12.46
CA TYR A 78 -12.66 12.56 13.58
C TYR A 78 -12.04 13.95 13.68
N VAL A 79 -10.73 14.06 13.51
CA VAL A 79 -10.00 15.34 13.60
C VAL A 79 -10.29 16.23 12.37
N SER A 80 -10.31 15.64 11.16
CA SER A 80 -10.56 16.40 9.93
C SER A 80 -12.00 16.93 9.86
N THR A 81 -12.97 16.10 10.23
CA THR A 81 -14.39 16.48 10.18
C THR A 81 -14.70 17.66 11.10
N GLY A 82 -14.10 17.73 12.29
CA GLY A 82 -14.29 18.83 13.24
C GLY A 82 -13.83 20.18 12.68
N SER A 83 -12.69 20.22 11.98
CA SER A 83 -12.18 21.44 11.35
C SER A 83 -13.04 21.86 10.16
N VAL A 84 -13.40 20.93 9.27
CA VAL A 84 -14.18 21.23 8.06
C VAL A 84 -15.58 21.75 8.38
N ILE A 85 -16.27 21.15 9.36
CA ILE A 85 -17.61 21.59 9.76
C ILE A 85 -17.56 22.97 10.42
N SER A 86 -16.56 23.23 11.27
CA SER A 86 -16.47 24.49 12.01
C SER A 86 -16.01 25.68 11.16
N THR A 87 -15.17 25.46 10.15
CA THR A 87 -14.52 26.57 9.42
C THR A 87 -14.99 26.75 7.98
N GLN A 88 -15.38 25.70 7.27
CA GLN A 88 -15.48 25.74 5.80
C GLN A 88 -16.89 25.50 5.24
N THR A 89 -17.64 24.53 5.78
CA THR A 89 -18.71 23.92 4.97
C THR A 89 -20.05 23.77 5.71
N GLY A 90 -20.08 23.92 7.05
CA GLY A 90 -21.30 23.76 7.85
C GLY A 90 -21.98 22.39 7.59
N PRO A 91 -23.32 22.28 7.65
CA PRO A 91 -24.03 21.00 7.47
C PRO A 91 -23.92 20.43 6.03
N SER A 92 -23.50 21.23 5.04
CA SER A 92 -23.35 20.75 3.65
C SER A 92 -22.20 19.74 3.46
N ALA A 93 -21.29 19.66 4.43
CA ALA A 93 -20.22 18.65 4.45
C ALA A 93 -20.78 17.22 4.46
N PHE A 94 -21.92 17.01 5.12
CA PHE A 94 -22.57 15.71 5.18
C PHE A 94 -23.02 15.23 3.80
N LEU A 95 -23.56 16.13 2.98
CA LEU A 95 -23.99 15.82 1.62
C LEU A 95 -22.80 15.41 0.73
N ALA A 96 -21.66 16.06 0.91
CA ALA A 96 -20.42 15.71 0.22
C ALA A 96 -19.91 14.31 0.62
N TYR A 97 -19.95 13.96 1.91
CA TYR A 97 -19.55 12.63 2.38
C TYR A 97 -20.44 11.50 1.83
N ILE A 98 -21.74 11.73 1.66
CA ILE A 98 -22.65 10.74 1.05
C ILE A 98 -22.23 10.45 -0.39
N ILE A 99 -22.01 11.50 -1.19
CA ILE A 99 -21.63 11.37 -2.59
C ILE A 99 -20.25 10.69 -2.71
N ALA A 100 -19.29 11.06 -1.86
CA ALA A 100 -17.98 10.44 -1.83
C ALA A 100 -18.05 8.93 -1.50
N THR A 101 -18.87 8.56 -0.50
CA THR A 101 -19.05 7.16 -0.10
C THR A 101 -19.71 6.35 -1.22
N PHE A 102 -20.67 6.92 -1.94
CA PHE A 102 -21.31 6.25 -3.08
C PHE A 102 -20.28 5.93 -4.19
N VAL A 103 -19.41 6.87 -4.51
CA VAL A 103 -18.31 6.64 -5.48
C VAL A 103 -17.32 5.59 -4.95
N ALA A 104 -16.99 5.63 -3.67
CA ALA A 104 -16.10 4.65 -3.05
C ALA A 104 -16.67 3.22 -3.07
N ILE A 105 -17.98 3.06 -2.88
CA ILE A 105 -18.67 1.77 -3.00
C ILE A 105 -18.52 1.23 -4.43
N LEU A 106 -18.81 2.05 -5.45
CA LEU A 106 -18.66 1.65 -6.85
C LEU A 106 -17.22 1.22 -7.16
N ASN A 107 -16.22 1.94 -6.63
CA ASN A 107 -14.81 1.57 -6.78
C ASN A 107 -14.49 0.22 -6.09
N SER A 108 -15.02 0.00 -4.88
CA SER A 108 -14.84 -1.25 -4.13
C SER A 108 -15.44 -2.46 -4.87
N LEU A 109 -16.59 -2.30 -5.51
CA LEU A 109 -17.19 -3.36 -6.34
C LEU A 109 -16.26 -3.76 -7.48
N ILE A 110 -15.63 -2.80 -8.15
CA ILE A 110 -14.68 -3.07 -9.24
C ILE A 110 -13.44 -3.82 -8.71
N TYR A 111 -12.91 -3.43 -7.56
CA TYR A 111 -11.79 -4.15 -6.94
C TYR A 111 -12.16 -5.55 -6.47
N SER A 112 -13.40 -5.75 -6.02
CA SER A 112 -13.92 -7.07 -5.64
C SER A 112 -13.98 -8.02 -6.84
N GLU A 113 -14.45 -7.55 -7.99
CA GLU A 113 -14.46 -8.34 -9.23
C GLU A 113 -13.03 -8.73 -9.67
N LEU A 114 -12.09 -7.80 -9.56
CA LEU A 114 -10.67 -8.09 -9.83
C LEU A 114 -10.08 -9.09 -8.82
N ALA A 115 -10.45 -8.99 -7.54
CA ALA A 115 -9.99 -9.91 -6.50
C ALA A 115 -10.49 -11.34 -6.72
N CYS A 116 -11.73 -11.52 -7.21
CA CYS A 116 -12.28 -12.81 -7.60
C CYS A 116 -11.55 -13.42 -8.80
N HIS A 117 -10.98 -12.59 -9.69
CA HIS A 117 -10.31 -13.05 -10.91
C HIS A 117 -8.87 -13.54 -10.67
N VAL A 118 -8.21 -13.15 -9.56
CA VAL A 118 -6.79 -13.44 -9.32
C VAL A 118 -6.64 -14.45 -8.17
N PRO A 119 -6.50 -15.77 -8.47
CA PRO A 119 -6.60 -16.83 -7.45
C PRO A 119 -5.30 -17.16 -6.69
N LYS A 120 -4.35 -16.23 -6.53
CA LYS A 120 -3.05 -16.49 -5.90
C LYS A 120 -2.53 -15.30 -5.11
N ASP A 121 -1.82 -15.58 -4.01
CA ASP A 121 -1.13 -14.61 -3.15
C ASP A 121 -0.08 -13.82 -3.95
N VAL A 122 -0.55 -12.77 -4.62
CA VAL A 122 0.27 -11.81 -5.33
C VAL A 122 0.11 -10.49 -4.59
N SER A 123 1.21 -9.91 -4.13
CA SER A 123 1.19 -8.53 -3.64
C SER A 123 0.69 -7.64 -4.79
N CYS A 124 -0.33 -6.82 -4.56
CA CYS A 124 -0.96 -5.99 -5.59
C CYS A 124 0.08 -5.14 -6.38
N HIS A 125 1.14 -4.69 -5.70
CA HIS A 125 2.28 -4.03 -6.32
C HIS A 125 3.06 -4.91 -7.31
N GLY A 126 3.16 -6.22 -7.05
CA GLY A 126 3.70 -7.21 -7.99
C GLY A 126 2.81 -7.45 -9.21
N HIS A 127 1.48 -7.35 -9.06
CA HIS A 127 0.56 -7.41 -10.20
C HIS A 127 0.67 -6.16 -11.08
N ALA A 128 0.75 -4.97 -10.48
CA ALA A 128 1.01 -3.72 -11.20
C ALA A 128 2.38 -3.75 -11.93
N TYR A 129 3.42 -4.30 -11.29
CA TYR A 129 4.74 -4.51 -11.90
C TYR A 129 4.66 -5.41 -13.15
N SER A 130 3.82 -6.44 -13.11
CA SER A 130 3.65 -7.38 -14.23
C SER A 130 2.86 -6.80 -15.42
N ILE A 131 1.97 -5.82 -15.19
CA ILE A 131 1.11 -5.26 -16.24
C ILE A 131 1.74 -4.00 -16.84
N LEU A 132 2.20 -3.06 -16.00
CA LEU A 132 2.48 -1.66 -16.39
C LEU A 132 3.98 -1.37 -16.62
N GLY A 133 4.90 -2.20 -16.12
CA GLY A 133 6.36 -1.99 -16.23
C GLY A 133 7.03 -1.46 -14.95
N GLU A 134 8.34 -1.22 -14.97
CA GLU A 134 9.14 -0.93 -13.77
C GLU A 134 8.93 0.51 -13.26
N LEU A 135 8.81 1.49 -14.15
CA LEU A 135 8.62 2.90 -13.79
C LEU A 135 7.28 3.19 -13.05
N PRO A 136 6.11 2.83 -13.59
CA PRO A 136 4.85 3.10 -12.89
C PRO A 136 4.75 2.30 -11.58
N ALA A 137 5.32 1.10 -11.53
CA ALA A 137 5.42 0.34 -10.28
C ALA A 137 6.31 1.04 -9.24
N PHE A 138 7.43 1.64 -9.67
CA PHE A 138 8.33 2.39 -8.80
C PHE A 138 7.68 3.67 -8.24
N VAL A 139 7.01 4.45 -9.09
CA VAL A 139 6.31 5.67 -8.65
C VAL A 139 5.20 5.33 -7.66
N ASN A 140 4.42 4.27 -7.93
CA ASN A 140 3.38 3.81 -7.01
C ASN A 140 3.96 3.37 -5.66
N ALA A 141 5.07 2.63 -5.66
CA ALA A 141 5.75 2.23 -4.42
C ALA A 141 6.26 3.43 -3.62
N TRP A 142 6.82 4.44 -4.30
CA TRP A 142 7.31 5.66 -3.65
C TRP A 142 6.16 6.49 -3.06
N SER A 143 5.05 6.65 -3.78
CA SER A 143 3.87 7.36 -3.27
C SER A 143 3.27 6.71 -2.03
N THR A 144 3.13 5.37 -2.02
CA THR A 144 2.66 4.64 -0.84
C THR A 144 3.61 4.78 0.35
N PHE A 145 4.93 4.82 0.10
CA PHE A 145 5.91 5.06 1.16
C PHE A 145 5.75 6.44 1.80
N VAL A 146 5.59 7.49 0.99
CA VAL A 146 5.35 8.86 1.49
C VAL A 146 4.03 8.95 2.25
N ASP A 147 2.97 8.34 1.73
CA ASP A 147 1.64 8.30 2.38
C ASP A 147 1.70 7.63 3.76
N TYR A 148 2.47 6.55 3.89
CA TYR A 148 2.70 5.88 5.17
C TYR A 148 3.39 6.81 6.19
N ILE A 149 4.43 7.54 5.77
CA ILE A 149 5.11 8.52 6.64
C ILE A 149 4.15 9.62 7.09
N LEU A 150 3.35 10.15 6.17
CA LEU A 150 2.33 11.17 6.48
C LEU A 150 1.32 10.63 7.49
N SER A 151 0.81 9.42 7.28
CA SER A 151 -0.14 8.78 8.19
C SER A 151 0.42 8.63 9.61
N VAL A 152 1.66 8.13 9.76
CA VAL A 152 2.30 8.00 11.07
C VAL A 152 2.50 9.38 11.73
N SER A 153 2.87 10.41 10.96
CA SER A 153 3.02 11.77 11.48
C SER A 153 1.69 12.39 11.96
N LEU A 154 0.59 12.12 11.24
CA LEU A 154 -0.76 12.60 11.61
C LEU A 154 -1.25 11.92 12.88
N VAL A 155 -1.03 10.61 13.02
CA VAL A 155 -1.38 9.87 14.23
C VAL A 155 -0.58 10.39 15.42
N ALA A 156 0.74 10.60 15.27
CA ALA A 156 1.58 11.19 16.32
C ALA A 156 1.09 12.58 16.76
N ARG A 157 0.70 13.45 15.81
CA ARG A 157 0.13 14.77 16.10
C ARG A 157 -1.21 14.65 16.83
N SER A 158 -2.05 13.71 16.43
CA SER A 158 -3.36 13.47 17.03
C SER A 158 -3.24 13.07 18.49
N TRP A 159 -2.39 12.07 18.80
CA TRP A 159 -2.13 11.67 20.18
C TRP A 159 -1.50 12.79 21.01
N SER A 160 -0.57 13.55 20.43
CA SER A 160 0.05 14.68 21.13
C SER A 160 -0.99 15.73 21.54
N ASN A 161 -1.94 16.06 20.65
CA ASN A 161 -3.03 16.99 20.94
C ASN A 161 -3.99 16.45 22.02
N ILE A 162 -4.33 15.16 21.93
CA ILE A 162 -5.18 14.48 22.92
C ILE A 162 -4.53 14.56 24.31
N ILE A 163 -3.24 14.20 24.43
CA ILE A 163 -2.50 14.24 25.69
C ILE A 163 -2.39 15.67 26.24
N ASP A 164 -2.14 16.66 25.36
CA ASP A 164 -2.04 18.05 25.77
C ASP A 164 -3.37 18.56 26.35
N THR A 165 -4.49 18.23 25.69
CA THR A 165 -5.84 18.56 26.16
C THR A 165 -6.14 17.89 27.49
N PHE A 166 -5.80 16.60 27.64
CA PHE A 166 -5.99 15.87 28.91
C PHE A 166 -5.15 16.43 30.06
N THR A 167 -3.96 16.98 29.78
CA THR A 167 -3.06 17.54 30.79
C THR A 167 -3.34 19.05 31.03
N GLY A 168 -4.39 19.61 30.43
CA GLY A 168 -4.74 21.02 30.58
C GLY A 168 -3.69 21.98 30.01
N ASN A 169 -3.15 21.66 28.83
CA ASN A 169 -2.18 22.46 28.06
C ASN A 169 -0.83 22.73 28.77
N ARG A 170 -0.51 21.96 29.83
CA ARG A 170 0.76 22.07 30.55
C ARG A 170 1.95 21.68 29.68
N THR A 171 1.79 20.64 28.85
CA THR A 171 2.84 20.09 27.99
C THR A 171 3.20 21.07 26.87
N SER A 172 2.19 21.60 26.18
CA SER A 172 2.36 22.65 25.17
C SER A 172 3.01 23.91 25.75
N SER A 173 2.54 24.37 26.92
CA SER A 173 3.13 25.54 27.59
C SER A 173 4.61 25.37 27.93
N TRP A 174 5.00 24.20 28.43
CA TRP A 174 6.41 23.87 28.70
C TRP A 174 7.24 23.84 27.41
N ILE A 175 6.74 23.19 26.35
CA ILE A 175 7.39 23.11 25.04
C ILE A 175 7.61 24.51 24.44
N ILE A 176 6.59 25.38 24.49
CA ILE A 176 6.67 26.75 23.96
C ILE A 176 7.73 27.57 24.72
N THR A 177 7.89 27.33 26.03
CA THR A 177 8.84 28.05 26.88
C THR A 177 10.29 27.60 26.64
N THR A 178 10.51 26.31 26.34
CA THR A 178 11.88 25.76 26.16
C THR A 178 12.38 25.84 24.73
N ILE A 179 11.54 25.58 23.73
CA ILE A 179 11.95 25.45 22.32
C ILE A 179 11.56 26.69 21.50
N GLY A 180 10.64 27.52 22.01
CA GLY A 180 10.05 28.63 21.27
C GLY A 180 8.93 28.17 20.34
N ARG A 181 8.08 29.11 19.90
CA ARG A 181 6.95 28.81 19.02
C ARG A 181 7.44 28.56 17.58
N CYS A 182 7.50 27.31 17.15
CA CYS A 182 7.80 26.96 15.76
C CYS A 182 6.56 27.17 14.88
N HIS A 183 6.55 28.24 14.07
CA HIS A 183 5.48 28.57 13.14
C HIS A 183 5.67 27.89 11.77
N PHE A 184 5.86 26.57 11.76
CA PHE A 184 6.00 25.80 10.52
C PHE A 184 4.99 24.66 10.57
N ILE A 185 4.02 24.67 9.65
CA ILE A 185 2.89 23.71 9.49
C ILE A 185 1.63 24.11 10.29
N ALA A 186 1.00 25.20 9.84
CA ALA A 186 -0.45 25.31 9.81
C ALA A 186 -0.94 24.74 8.46
#